data_AF-A0A2V5LJA9-F1
#
_entry.id   AF-A0A2V5LJA9-F1
#
_cell.length_a   1.000
_cell.length_b   1.000
_cell.length_c   1.000
_cell.angle_alpha   90.00
_cell.angle_beta   90.00
_cell.angle_gamma   90.00
#
_symmetry.space_group_name_H-M   'P 1'
#
loop_
_entity.id
_entity.type
_entity.pdbx_description
1 polymer ?
#
loop_
_entity_poly.entity_id
_entity_poly.type
_entity_poly.pdbx_seq_one_letter_code
_entity_poly.pdbx_strand_id
1 'polypeptide(L)' 'MNSEIERTVYEISVDDLQHVAKEILDRQLTDEELAAVGGSVGDYIDWFQAIENAINQHIH' A
#
# COMPACT_ATOMS: atom_id res chain seq x y z
N MET A 1 -17.67 14.67 17.00
CA MET A 1 -16.32 14.51 16.44
C MET A 1 -16.37 13.21 15.68
N ASN A 2 -16.53 13.25 14.35
CA ASN A 2 -16.82 12.07 13.55
C ASN A 2 -15.57 11.21 13.43
N SER A 3 -15.57 10.04 14.07
CA SER A 3 -14.50 9.04 14.06
C SER A 3 -14.32 8.34 12.71
N GLU A 4 -15.05 8.75 11.67
CA GLU A 4 -15.00 8.14 10.33
C GLU A 4 -13.85 8.69 9.46
N ILE A 5 -13.25 9.83 9.84
CA ILE A 5 -12.17 10.46 9.04
C ILE A 5 -10.86 9.64 9.09
N GLU A 6 -10.66 8.82 10.14
CA GLU A 6 -9.41 8.06 10.35
C GLU A 6 -9.50 6.60 9.86
N ARG A 7 -10.48 6.24 9.04
CA ARG A 7 -10.59 4.88 8.51
C ARG A 7 -9.71 4.68 7.29
N THR A 8 -8.73 3.77 7.40
CA THR A 8 -8.02 3.22 6.24
C THR A 8 -8.96 2.40 5.36
N VAL A 9 -9.02 2.70 4.06
CA VAL A 9 -9.87 1.99 3.08
C VAL A 9 -9.12 0.89 2.31
N TYR A 10 -7.79 1.01 2.23
CA TYR A 10 -6.90 0.03 1.60
C TYR A 10 -5.53 0.12 2.27
N GLU A 11 -4.84 -1.02 2.42
CA GLU A 11 -3.49 -1.09 3.01
C GLU A 11 -2.61 -2.09 2.25
N ILE A 12 -1.30 -1.90 2.36
CA ILE A 12 -0.29 -2.90 2.00
C ILE A 12 0.35 -3.36 3.30
N SER A 13 0.21 -4.63 3.60
CA SER A 13 0.71 -5.23 4.82
C SER A 13 2.17 -5.67 4.69
N VAL A 14 2.81 -5.97 5.83
CA VAL A 14 4.14 -6.59 5.84
C VAL A 14 4.12 -7.96 5.15
N ASP A 15 3.02 -8.70 5.25
CA ASP A 15 2.87 -10.00 4.58
C ASP A 15 2.87 -9.85 3.05
N ASP A 16 2.22 -8.80 2.53
CA ASP A 16 2.25 -8.49 1.09
C ASP A 16 3.68 -8.18 0.63
N LEU A 17 4.42 -7.36 1.40
CA LEU A 17 5.82 -7.04 1.09
C LEU A 17 6.69 -8.31 1.08
N GLN A 18 6.49 -9.19 2.06
CA GLN A 18 7.23 -10.44 2.17
C GLN A 18 6.86 -11.46 1.09
N HIS A 19 5.60 -11.52 0.69
CA HIS A 19 5.12 -12.34 -0.40
C HIS A 19 5.82 -11.95 -1.70
N VAL A 20 5.76 -10.66 -2.06
CA VAL A 20 6.41 -10.15 -3.27
C VAL A 20 7.93 -10.35 -3.21
N ALA A 21 8.55 -10.10 -2.05
CA ALA A 21 9.98 -10.35 -1.88
C ALA A 21 10.35 -11.82 -2.12
N LYS A 22 9.54 -12.76 -1.63
CA LYS A 22 9.75 -14.19 -1.87
C LYS A 22 9.65 -14.53 -3.36
N GLU A 23 8.71 -13.93 -4.09
CA GLU A 23 8.56 -14.18 -5.53
C GLU A 23 9.72 -13.60 -6.36
N ILE A 24 10.18 -12.38 -6.05
CA ILE A 24 11.16 -11.68 -6.90
C ILE A 24 12.63 -11.89 -6.47
N LEU A 25 12.88 -12.20 -5.19
CA LEU A 25 14.23 -12.39 -4.62
C LEU A 25 14.49 -13.81 -4.12
N ASP A 26 13.48 -14.70 -4.12
CA ASP A 26 13.52 -16.05 -3.51
C ASP A 26 13.86 -16.05 -2.00
N ARG A 27 13.71 -14.93 -1.31
CA ARG A 27 13.92 -14.80 0.14
C ARG A 27 12.98 -13.77 0.75
N GLN A 28 12.92 -13.77 2.07
CA GLN A 28 12.26 -12.73 2.85
C GLN A 28 13.16 -11.49 2.98
N LEU A 29 12.55 -10.32 3.13
CA LEU A 29 13.23 -9.08 3.53
C LEU A 29 13.62 -9.14 5.00
N THR A 30 14.75 -8.50 5.34
CA THR A 30 15.11 -8.24 6.74
C THR A 30 14.26 -7.10 7.32
N ASP A 31 14.29 -6.90 8.64
CA ASP A 31 13.57 -5.80 9.28
C ASP A 31 14.01 -4.42 8.76
N GLU A 32 15.30 -4.26 8.47
CA GLU A 32 15.87 -3.02 7.90
C GLU A 32 15.36 -2.78 6.48
N GLU A 33 15.30 -3.83 5.67
CA GLU A 33 14.77 -3.77 4.30
C GLU A 33 13.26 -3.53 4.31
N LEU A 34 12.51 -4.16 5.21
CA LEU A 34 11.07 -3.92 5.39
C LEU A 34 10.79 -2.45 5.75
N ALA A 35 11.58 -1.86 6.65
CA ALA A 35 11.42 -0.44 6.99
C ALA A 35 11.70 0.47 5.79
N ALA A 36 12.75 0.18 5.00
CA ALA A 36 13.09 0.96 3.81
C ALA A 36 12.03 0.83 2.71
N VAL A 37 11.56 -0.40 2.43
CA VAL A 37 10.53 -0.66 1.43
C VAL A 37 9.19 -0.09 1.88
N GLY A 38 8.76 -0.36 3.11
CA GLY A 38 7.51 0.18 3.66
C GLY A 38 7.47 1.71 3.67
N GLY A 39 8.62 2.35 3.89
CA GLY A 39 8.74 3.81 3.85
C GLY A 39 8.68 4.44 2.45
N SER A 40 8.84 3.64 1.38
CA SER A 40 8.91 4.15 0.00
C SER A 40 7.91 3.51 -0.96
N VAL A 41 7.25 2.39 -0.59
CA VAL A 41 6.32 1.67 -1.46
C VAL A 41 5.17 2.55 -1.94
N GLY A 42 4.70 3.49 -1.10
CA GLY A 42 3.66 4.44 -1.44
C GLY A 42 4.06 5.44 -2.53
N ASP A 43 5.34 5.73 -2.71
CA ASP A 43 5.84 6.64 -3.75
C ASP A 43 5.67 6.05 -5.16
N TYR A 44 5.51 4.74 -5.26
CA TYR A 44 5.28 4.00 -6.50
C TYR A 44 3.79 3.75 -6.79
N ILE A 45 2.90 4.26 -5.94
CA ILE A 45 1.45 4.13 -6.10
C ILE A 45 0.88 5.53 -6.33
N ASP A 46 0.31 5.75 -7.52
CA ASP A 46 -0.46 6.97 -7.78
C ASP A 46 -1.84 6.87 -7.09
N TRP A 47 -1.81 6.98 -5.75
CA TRP A 47 -2.97 6.80 -4.90
C TRP A 47 -4.04 7.86 -5.18
N PHE A 48 -3.64 9.06 -5.61
CA PHE A 48 -4.58 10.13 -5.95
C PHE A 48 -5.36 9.74 -7.20
N GLN A 49 -4.67 9.34 -8.27
CA GLN A 49 -5.32 8.90 -9.50
C GLN A 49 -6.19 7.66 -9.26
N ALA A 50 -5.77 6.72 -8.40
CA ALA A 50 -6.58 5.55 -8.04
C ALA A 50 -7.92 5.95 -7.39
N ILE A 51 -7.90 6.92 -6.46
CA ILE A 51 -9.11 7.45 -5.83
C ILE A 51 -9.97 8.21 -6.84
N GLU A 52 -9.36 9.08 -7.65
CA GLU A 52 -10.06 9.84 -8.71
C GLU A 52 -10.81 8.89 -9.66
N ASN A 53 -10.14 7.84 -10.13
CA ASN A 53 -10.75 6.84 -11.01
C ASN A 53 -11.93 6.13 -10.34
N ALA A 54 -11.79 5.71 -9.07
CA ALA A 54 -12.86 5.05 -8.34
C ALA A 54 -14.09 5.95 -8.16
N ILE A 55 -13.88 7.24 -7.86
CA ILE A 55 -14.96 8.22 -7.77
C ILE A 55 -15.66 8.37 -9.12
N ASN A 56 -14.91 8.66 -10.20
CA ASN A 56 -15.47 8.89 -11.52
C ASN A 56 -16.22 7.67 -12.09
N GLN A 57 -15.79 6.46 -11.71
CA GLN A 57 -16.41 5.21 -12.14
C GLN A 57 -17.73 4.92 -11.41
N HIS A 58 -17.83 5.27 -10.12
CA HIS A 58 -18.93 4.80 -9.26
C HIS A 58 -19.89 5.90 -8.79
N ILE A 59 -19.49 7.16 -8.90
CA ILE A 59 -20.28 8.32 -8.50
C ILE A 59 -20.47 9.19 -9.73
N HIS A 60 -21.74 9.36 -10.12
CA HIS A 60 -22.18 10.25 -11.20
C HIS A 60 -23.01 11.39 -10.61
#